data_AF-A0AAE3QQA4-F1
#
_entry.id   AF-A0AAE3QQA4-F1
#
_cell.length_a   1.000
_cell.length_b   1.000
_cell.length_c   1.000
_cell.angle_alpha   90.00
_cell.angle_beta   90.00
_cell.angle_gamma   90.00
#
_symmetry.space_group_name_H-M   'P 1'
#
loop_
_entity.id
_entity.type
_entity.pdbx_description
1 polymer ?
#
loop_
_entity_poly.entity_id
_entity_poly.type
_entity_poly.pdbx_seq_one_letter_code
_entity_poly.pdbx_strand_id
1 'polypeptide(L)' 'MYQLLRRLDVSERAILTLYMEEYSYKEIADITGITENYVGVKINRIKEKLKSLSNR' A
#
# COMPACT_ATOMS: atom_id res chain seq x y z
N MET A 1 2.96 13.03 9.23
CA MET A 1 2.61 12.34 7.97
C MET A 1 3.81 11.62 7.33
N TYR A 2 4.89 12.31 6.91
CA TYR A 2 6.04 11.67 6.23
C TYR A 2 6.85 10.64 7.05
N GLN A 3 6.90 10.76 8.38
CA GLN A 3 7.63 9.78 9.21
C GLN A 3 6.94 8.41 9.31
N LEU A 4 5.62 8.36 9.12
CA LEU A 4 4.85 7.11 9.12
C LEU A 4 5.07 6.33 7.82
N LEU A 5 5.17 7.04 6.70
CA LEU A 5 5.49 6.46 5.39
C LEU A 5 6.91 5.88 5.34
N ARG A 6 7.87 6.44 6.10
CA ARG A 6 9.22 5.87 6.25
C ARG A 6 9.25 4.50 6.93
N ARG A 7 8.21 4.13 7.68
CA ARG A 7 8.08 2.81 8.33
C ARG A 7 7.41 1.76 7.44
N LEU A 8 6.93 2.19 6.26
CA LEU A 8 6.49 1.28 5.23
C LEU A 8 7.70 0.83 4.41
N ASP A 9 7.69 -0.43 3.99
CA ASP A 9 8.70 -0.93 3.07
C ASP A 9 8.53 -0.28 1.68
N VAL A 10 9.59 -0.33 0.87
CA VAL A 10 9.58 0.27 -0.48
C VAL A 10 8.40 -0.24 -1.30
N SER A 11 8.13 -1.55 -1.27
CA SER A 11 6.99 -2.15 -1.97
C SER A 11 5.63 -1.72 -1.41
N GLU A 12 5.53 -1.52 -0.10
CA GLU A 12 4.29 -1.04 0.53
C GLU A 12 3.99 0.40 0.10
N ARG A 13 5.02 1.26 0.05
CA ARG A 13 4.88 2.63 -0.45
C ARG A 13 4.46 2.66 -1.91
N ALA A 14 5.09 1.85 -2.77
CA ALA A 14 4.74 1.81 -4.19
C ALA A 14 3.27 1.46 -4.42
N ILE A 15 2.77 0.40 -3.75
CA ILE A 15 1.37 -0.03 -3.86
C ILE A 15 0.42 1.04 -3.33
N LEU A 16 0.73 1.65 -2.19
CA LEU A 16 -0.11 2.70 -1.60
C LEU A 16 -0.13 3.96 -2.47
N THR A 17 1.01 4.35 -3.06
CA THR A 17 1.09 5.50 -3.97
C THR A 17 0.21 5.29 -5.19
N LEU A 18 0.32 4.15 -5.87
CA LEU A 18 -0.53 3.85 -7.03
C LEU A 18 -2.01 3.81 -6.65
N TYR A 19 -2.35 3.25 -5.48
CA TYR A 19 -3.72 3.27 -4.98
C TYR A 19 -4.23 4.70 -4.70
N MET A 20 -3.37 5.60 -4.21
CA MET A 20 -3.71 7.01 -3.98
C MET A 20 -3.84 7.82 -5.27
N GLU A 21 -3.17 7.39 -6.35
CA GLU A 21 -3.33 7.93 -7.71
C GLU A 21 -4.55 7.33 -8.45
N GLU A 22 -5.46 6.67 -7.71
CA GLU A 22 -6.71 6.09 -8.21
C GLU A 22 -6.55 4.94 -9.22
N TYR A 23 -5.37 4.31 -9.31
CA TYR A 23 -5.21 3.09 -10.09
C TYR A 23 -6.05 1.95 -9.52
N SER A 24 -6.66 1.17 -10.41
CA SER A 24 -7.38 -0.04 -10.05
C SER A 24 -6.43 -1.12 -9.54
N TYR A 25 -6.94 -2.08 -8.75
CA TYR A 25 -6.12 -3.18 -8.22
C TYR A 25 -5.48 -4.01 -9.34
N LYS A 26 -6.15 -4.12 -10.48
CA LYS A 26 -5.63 -4.78 -11.67
C LYS A 26 -4.44 -4.02 -12.28
N GLU A 27 -4.56 -2.70 -12.45
CA GLU A 27 -3.43 -1.90 -12.97
C GLU A 27 -2.24 -1.91 -12.01
N ILE A 28 -2.49 -1.85 -10.71
CA ILE A 28 -1.44 -1.97 -9.70
C ILE A 28 -0.76 -3.34 -9.78
N ALA A 29 -1.54 -4.42 -9.96
CA ALA A 29 -1.02 -5.77 -10.14
C ALA A 29 -0.13 -5.87 -11.39
N ASP A 30 -0.58 -5.30 -12.51
CA ASP A 30 0.16 -5.27 -13.78
C ASP A 30 1.48 -4.47 -13.65
N ILE A 31 1.45 -3.32 -12.97
CA ILE A 31 2.64 -2.46 -12.76
C ILE A 31 3.63 -3.11 -11.80
N THR A 32 3.15 -3.72 -10.71
CA THR A 32 4.00 -4.23 -9.62
C THR A 32 4.39 -5.70 -9.78
N GLY A 33 3.82 -6.41 -10.78
CA GLY A 33 4.12 -7.81 -11.07
C GLY A 33 3.59 -8.80 -10.02
N ILE A 34 2.59 -8.39 -9.23
CA ILE A 34 1.92 -9.24 -8.24
C ILE A 34 0.47 -9.47 -8.65
N THR A 35 -0.24 -10.39 -7.99
CA THR A 35 -1.65 -10.64 -8.31
C THR A 35 -2.57 -9.58 -7.71
N GLU A 36 -3.69 -9.31 -8.39
CA GLU A 36 -4.73 -8.37 -7.94
C GLU A 36 -5.21 -8.66 -6.51
N ASN A 37 -5.42 -9.95 -6.18
CA ASN A 37 -5.81 -10.35 -4.82
C ASN A 37 -4.72 -10.01 -3.79
N TYR A 38 -3.45 -10.17 -4.15
CA TYR A 38 -2.34 -9.82 -3.28
C TYR A 38 -2.23 -8.30 -3.08
N VAL A 39 -2.54 -7.48 -4.10
CA VAL A 39 -2.67 -6.01 -3.97
C VAL A 39 -3.70 -5.65 -2.91
N GLY A 40 -4.92 -6.20 -3.00
CA GLY A 40 -6.00 -5.91 -2.06
C GLY A 40 -5.65 -6.27 -0.61
N VAL A 41 -5.09 -7.47 -0.38
CA VAL A 41 -4.61 -7.88 0.95
C VAL A 41 -3.52 -6.95 1.46
N LYS A 42 -2.59 -6.53 0.60
CA LYS A 42 -1.47 -5.69 0.99
C LYS A 42 -1.91 -4.27 1.32
N ILE A 43 -2.83 -3.68 0.55
CA ILE A 43 -3.44 -2.37 0.85
C ILE A 43 -4.13 -2.40 2.22
N ASN A 44 -4.92 -3.43 2.53
CA ASN A 44 -5.58 -3.57 3.82
C ASN A 44 -4.56 -3.66 4.97
N ARG A 45 -3.51 -4.47 4.81
CA ARG A 45 -2.42 -4.57 5.80
C ARG A 45 -1.70 -3.23 6.01
N ILE A 46 -1.45 -2.48 4.94
CA ILE A 46 -0.80 -1.16 5.01
C ILE A 46 -1.69 -0.18 5.78
N LYS A 47 -3.00 -0.16 5.51
CA LYS A 47 -3.97 0.68 6.24
C LYS A 47 -3.99 0.34 7.74
N GLU A 48 -4.02 -0.94 8.09
CA GLU A 48 -3.96 -1.39 9.50
C GLU A 48 -2.63 -1.04 10.18
N LYS A 49 -1.51 -1.20 9.47
CA LYS A 49 -0.17 -0.82 9.96
C LYS A 49 -0.10 0.69 10.25
N LEU A 50 -0.65 1.52 9.36
CA LEU A 50 -0.73 2.97 9.56
C LEU A 50 -1.60 3.33 10.76
N LYS A 51 -2.75 2.67 10.93
CA LYS A 51 -3.65 2.87 12.09
C LYS A 51 -2.96 2.50 13.41
N SER A 52 -2.26 1.36 13.44
CA SER A 52 -1.49 0.92 14.60
C SER A 52 -0.36 1.89 14.96
N LEU A 53 0.31 2.45 13.95
CA LEU A 53 1.37 3.44 14.16
C LEU A 53 0.83 4.82 14.59
N SER A 54 -0.42 5.17 14.24
CA SER A 54 -1.06 6.43 14.64
C SER A 54 -1.66 6.39 16.06
N ASN A 55 -1.92 5.21 16.62
CA ASN A 55 -2.42 5.01 17.98
C ASN A 55 -1.28 4.89 19.03
N ARG A 56 -0.09 5.41 18.71
CA ARG A 56 1.05 5.57 19.62
C ARG A 56 1.43 7.03 19.70
#